data_AF-A0A7Z9G7I5-F1
#
_entry.id   AF-A0A7Z9G7I5-F1
#
_cell.length_a   1.000
_cell.length_b   1.000
_cell.length_c   1.000
_cell.angle_alpha   90.00
_cell.angle_beta   90.00
_cell.angle_gamma   90.00
#
_symmetry.space_group_name_H-M   'P 1'
#
loop_
_entity.id
_entity.type
_entity.pdbx_description
1 polymer ?
#
loop_
_entity_poly.entity_id
_entity_poly.type
_entity_poly.pdbx_seq_one_letter_code
_entity_poly.pdbx_strand_id
1 'polypeptide(L)'
;MGLVLSCGESTEIMGGGTSNSPEEDGYNPWNTDQADTTIGGFGSSETSNSTPEMGIACPDPAELAKVPTCCENNSGHCVPSESMPDGFVDVVATCEGGGKCVPDSIIMSLAEMGEFKPKTCQSVLGAEGRCLSTCVPEVGTNKDLLPQDICEADERCTPCINPLTNEDTGICSGDISCGANSGESDDSNKQSMPVDLCANPPSESPIPLDTLNVCCPDAHCLPQTIVEAMQPGASKLLGSCDGGSGLCVPDQILSTGGLVPPDTCTSVGGAEGRCLSTCVPAVADKADKLPQDVCDAGQLCSPCCDPFTGESTGACDTTCDSGPEQVCNGVPLFQTCCANGQGHCVDKTLIPDDQESKLHKKYCDNKEQLCVPDEMQDLNYKGTPCIGHPLFGDPYQGVCLPQCLKLPEFFMDKKACPEHYICAQCKGPFGGNTGAPGCPGA
;
A
#
# COMPACT_ATOMS: atom_id res chain seq x y z
N MET A 1 10.21 -44.36 6.87
CA MET A 1 8.87 -44.37 6.23
C MET A 1 8.78 -43.09 5.42
N GLY A 2 9.14 -43.19 4.14
CA GLY A 2 9.34 -42.04 3.27
C GLY A 2 8.10 -41.77 2.42
N LEU A 3 7.62 -40.54 2.45
CA LEU A 3 6.65 -40.01 1.49
C LEU A 3 7.43 -39.25 0.41
N VAL A 4 7.32 -39.74 -0.82
CA VAL A 4 7.79 -39.10 -2.04
C VAL A 4 6.57 -38.40 -2.65
N LEU A 5 6.58 -37.07 -2.72
CA LEU A 5 5.58 -36.30 -3.45
C LEU A 5 6.13 -35.97 -4.84
N SER A 6 5.44 -36.51 -5.84
CA SER A 6 5.66 -36.33 -7.27
C SER A 6 4.90 -35.10 -7.74
N CYS A 7 5.58 -34.10 -8.30
CA CYS A 7 4.94 -32.99 -9.02
C CYS A 7 4.69 -33.40 -10.48
N GLY A 8 3.45 -33.24 -10.93
CA GLY A 8 3.00 -33.55 -12.28
C GLY A 8 3.42 -32.50 -13.31
N GLU A 9 3.64 -32.99 -14.53
CA GLU A 9 3.97 -32.24 -15.74
C GLU A 9 2.83 -31.31 -16.17
N SER A 10 3.14 -30.03 -16.40
CA SER A 10 2.27 -29.08 -17.11
C SER A 10 2.71 -28.97 -18.56
N THR A 11 1.81 -29.32 -19.47
CA THR A 11 1.97 -29.18 -20.93
C THR A 11 1.97 -27.71 -21.36
N GLU A 12 3.01 -27.32 -22.10
CA GLU A 12 3.16 -26.03 -22.77
C GLU A 12 2.16 -25.88 -23.95
N ILE A 13 1.45 -24.75 -24.00
CA ILE A 13 0.76 -24.28 -25.21
C ILE A 13 1.56 -23.07 -25.73
N MET A 14 2.25 -23.26 -26.86
CA MET A 14 2.93 -22.19 -27.59
C MET A 14 1.92 -21.31 -28.34
N GLY A 15 1.79 -20.05 -27.94
CA GLY A 15 1.10 -19.00 -28.68
C GLY A 15 2.09 -17.91 -29.10
N GLY A 16 2.46 -17.92 -30.38
CA GLY A 16 3.28 -16.86 -30.98
C GLY A 16 2.45 -15.60 -31.25
N GLY A 17 2.94 -14.46 -30.76
CA GLY A 17 2.39 -13.13 -31.04
C GLY A 17 3.48 -12.22 -31.60
N THR A 18 3.29 -11.78 -32.83
CA THR A 18 4.17 -10.87 -33.58
C THR A 18 4.05 -9.43 -33.05
N SER A 19 5.20 -8.79 -32.85
CA SER A 19 5.35 -7.36 -32.52
C SER A 19 5.08 -6.47 -33.75
N ASN A 20 4.24 -5.45 -33.59
CA ASN A 20 4.19 -4.26 -34.45
C ASN A 20 4.22 -3.01 -33.56
N SER A 21 5.26 -2.19 -33.73
CA SER A 21 5.32 -0.80 -33.27
C SER A 21 4.60 0.12 -34.27
N PRO A 22 4.09 1.25 -33.78
CA PRO A 22 4.21 2.48 -34.55
C PRO A 22 4.84 3.63 -33.74
N GLU A 23 5.70 4.35 -34.43
CA GLU A 23 6.14 5.72 -34.15
C GLU A 23 4.93 6.67 -34.13
N GLU A 24 4.82 7.59 -33.18
CA GLU A 24 4.10 8.85 -33.38
C GLU A 24 4.78 10.03 -32.67
N ASP A 25 4.72 11.15 -33.39
CA ASP A 25 5.45 12.40 -33.25
C ASP A 25 4.97 13.30 -32.10
N GLY A 26 5.90 14.13 -31.62
CA GLY A 26 5.65 15.18 -30.65
C GLY A 26 4.90 16.39 -31.21
N TYR A 27 3.95 16.91 -30.43
CA TYR A 27 3.39 18.24 -30.62
C TYR A 27 3.09 18.86 -29.25
N ASN A 28 3.73 20.00 -28.96
CA ASN A 28 3.56 20.78 -27.73
C ASN A 28 3.24 22.23 -28.13
N PRO A 29 1.99 22.70 -27.99
CA PRO A 29 1.68 24.11 -28.12
C PRO A 29 1.64 24.73 -26.72
N TRP A 30 2.30 25.86 -26.51
CA TRP A 30 1.90 27.02 -25.69
C TRP A 30 3.17 27.84 -25.37
N ASN A 31 3.52 28.70 -26.31
CA ASN A 31 4.31 29.89 -26.07
C ASN A 31 3.57 31.04 -26.75
N THR A 32 3.24 32.09 -26.00
CA THR A 32 3.45 33.48 -26.40
C THR A 32 3.13 34.39 -25.23
N ASP A 33 4.19 34.88 -24.58
CA ASP A 33 4.22 36.13 -23.82
C ASP A 33 4.11 37.34 -24.77
N GLN A 34 3.34 38.35 -24.34
CA GLN A 34 3.42 39.81 -24.60
C GLN A 34 2.01 40.40 -24.36
N ALA A 35 1.78 41.57 -23.75
CA ALA A 35 2.64 42.65 -23.31
C ALA A 35 1.91 43.50 -22.23
N ASP A 36 2.73 44.17 -21.45
CA ASP A 36 2.45 45.29 -20.57
C ASP A 36 1.69 46.43 -21.26
N THR A 37 0.66 46.99 -20.62
CA THR A 37 0.26 48.38 -20.84
C THR A 37 -0.40 48.96 -19.59
N THR A 38 0.20 50.04 -19.11
CA THR A 38 -0.26 50.91 -18.03
C THR A 38 -1.38 51.85 -18.52
N ILE A 39 -2.32 52.24 -17.63
CA ILE A 39 -2.84 53.61 -17.35
C ILE A 39 -4.31 53.59 -16.89
N GLY A 40 -4.58 54.29 -15.77
CA GLY A 40 -5.79 55.12 -15.62
C GLY A 40 -6.74 54.73 -14.49
N GLY A 41 -6.65 55.41 -13.35
CA GLY A 41 -7.62 55.32 -12.27
C GLY A 41 -8.90 56.13 -12.54
N PHE A 42 -10.01 55.69 -11.94
CA PHE A 42 -11.16 56.52 -11.58
C PHE A 42 -11.80 55.96 -10.31
N GLY A 43 -12.13 56.87 -9.39
CA GLY A 43 -12.72 56.56 -8.10
C GLY A 43 -14.17 56.08 -8.20
N SER A 44 -14.59 55.34 -7.18
CA SER A 44 -15.99 54.99 -6.87
C SER A 44 -16.02 54.82 -5.35
N SER A 45 -16.32 55.89 -4.59
CA SER A 45 -17.64 56.20 -4.05
C SER A 45 -18.29 54.97 -3.39
N GLU A 46 -17.94 54.76 -2.13
CA GLU A 46 -18.58 53.80 -1.23
C GLU A 46 -20.01 54.25 -0.93
N THR A 47 -21.00 53.56 -1.49
CA THR A 47 -22.38 53.55 -0.98
C THR A 47 -22.60 52.25 -0.23
N SER A 48 -22.59 52.34 1.09
CA SER A 48 -22.99 51.29 2.02
C SER A 48 -24.49 51.01 1.88
N ASN A 49 -24.81 49.91 1.20
CA ASN A 49 -26.17 49.38 1.12
C ASN A 49 -26.21 48.10 1.97
N SER A 50 -26.61 48.24 3.23
CA SER A 50 -26.83 47.12 4.14
C SER A 50 -28.08 46.34 3.70
N THR A 51 -27.88 45.24 2.96
CA THR A 51 -28.91 44.21 2.77
C THR A 51 -29.22 43.56 4.12
N PRO A 52 -30.49 43.39 4.51
CA PRO A 52 -30.84 42.64 5.71
C PRO A 52 -30.39 41.18 5.55
N GLU A 53 -29.51 40.71 6.41
CA GLU A 53 -29.16 39.30 6.54
C GLU A 53 -30.43 38.52 6.94
N MET A 54 -31.01 37.79 5.99
CA MET A 54 -32.07 36.83 6.28
C MET A 54 -31.40 35.52 6.71
N GLY A 55 -31.38 35.24 8.01
CA GLY A 55 -30.91 33.94 8.50
C GLY A 55 -31.71 32.78 7.91
N ILE A 56 -31.06 31.63 7.71
CA ILE A 56 -31.71 30.41 7.22
C ILE A 56 -32.76 29.97 8.24
N ALA A 57 -34.03 29.96 7.83
CA ALA A 57 -35.12 29.45 8.66
C ALA A 57 -35.08 27.92 8.69
N CYS A 58 -35.18 27.34 9.88
CA CYS A 58 -35.33 25.90 10.06
C CYS A 58 -36.55 25.36 9.28
N PRO A 59 -36.47 24.14 8.74
CA PRO A 59 -37.62 23.50 8.10
C PRO A 59 -38.78 23.36 9.09
N ASP A 60 -39.99 23.77 8.67
CA ASP A 60 -41.21 23.72 9.48
C ASP A 60 -41.85 22.31 9.40
N PRO A 61 -42.00 21.58 10.52
CA PRO A 61 -42.63 20.26 10.54
C PRO A 61 -44.07 20.27 10.02
N ALA A 62 -44.79 21.39 10.11
CA ALA A 62 -46.15 21.51 9.59
C ALA A 62 -46.20 21.44 8.05
N GLU A 63 -45.09 21.73 7.37
CA GLU A 63 -44.96 21.67 5.92
C GLU A 63 -44.57 20.27 5.42
N LEU A 64 -44.17 19.34 6.32
CA LEU A 64 -43.82 17.96 5.95
C LEU A 64 -44.93 17.24 5.20
N ALA A 65 -46.18 17.45 5.60
CA ALA A 65 -47.34 16.86 4.94
C ALA A 65 -47.55 17.32 3.48
N LYS A 66 -46.84 18.37 3.04
CA LYS A 66 -46.96 18.96 1.70
C LYS A 66 -45.76 18.64 0.80
N VAL A 67 -44.68 18.10 1.35
CA VAL A 67 -43.47 17.75 0.60
C VAL A 67 -43.39 16.24 0.35
N PRO A 68 -42.78 15.80 -0.77
CA PRO A 68 -42.63 14.37 -1.06
C PRO A 68 -41.74 13.65 -0.03
N THR A 69 -42.10 12.42 0.30
CA THR A 69 -41.25 11.48 1.05
C THR A 69 -40.12 10.97 0.15
N CYS A 70 -38.93 10.76 0.70
CA CYS A 70 -37.74 10.40 -0.08
C CYS A 70 -36.96 9.19 0.44
N CYS A 71 -37.35 8.62 1.58
CA CYS A 71 -36.71 7.45 2.18
C CYS A 71 -37.65 6.27 2.37
N GLU A 72 -37.05 5.07 2.45
CA GLU A 72 -37.80 3.84 2.69
C GLU A 72 -38.63 3.97 3.98
N ASN A 73 -39.85 3.45 3.97
CA ASN A 73 -40.82 3.58 5.07
C ASN A 73 -41.29 5.01 5.38
N ASN A 74 -41.05 5.97 4.48
CA ASN A 74 -41.41 7.38 4.66
C ASN A 74 -40.72 8.04 5.87
N SER A 75 -39.49 7.63 6.21
CA SER A 75 -38.72 8.20 7.35
C SER A 75 -37.97 9.50 7.02
N GLY A 76 -38.20 10.07 5.83
CA GLY A 76 -37.55 11.31 5.40
C GLY A 76 -38.36 12.02 4.32
N HIS A 77 -38.19 13.35 4.26
CA HIS A 77 -38.89 14.23 3.32
C HIS A 77 -37.93 15.13 2.56
N CYS A 78 -38.35 15.55 1.37
CA CYS A 78 -37.62 16.48 0.53
C CYS A 78 -37.79 17.91 1.04
N VAL A 79 -36.71 18.53 1.53
CA VAL A 79 -36.69 19.93 1.97
C VAL A 79 -35.87 20.79 1.00
N PRO A 80 -36.19 22.09 0.83
CA PRO A 80 -35.38 22.99 0.00
C PRO A 80 -33.94 23.08 0.51
N SER A 81 -32.95 23.05 -0.39
CA SER A 81 -31.53 23.11 0.00
C SER A 81 -31.21 24.38 0.80
N GLU A 82 -31.86 25.51 0.50
CA GLU A 82 -31.69 26.77 1.23
C GLU A 82 -32.18 26.75 2.69
N SER A 83 -32.91 25.71 3.11
CA SER A 83 -33.36 25.53 4.49
C SER A 83 -32.39 24.69 5.33
N MET A 84 -31.30 24.23 4.73
CA MET A 84 -30.32 23.36 5.37
C MET A 84 -28.96 24.05 5.50
N PRO A 85 -28.18 23.74 6.55
CA PRO A 85 -26.84 24.30 6.71
C PRO A 85 -25.86 23.83 5.63
N ASP A 86 -24.94 24.71 5.25
CA ASP A 86 -23.83 24.41 4.34
C ASP A 86 -22.99 23.26 4.95
N GLY A 87 -22.73 22.21 4.15
CA GLY A 87 -22.06 20.97 4.58
C GLY A 87 -23.00 19.78 4.79
N PHE A 88 -24.22 19.99 5.31
CA PHE A 88 -25.19 18.89 5.40
C PHE A 88 -25.84 18.57 4.05
N VAL A 89 -25.98 19.60 3.21
CA VAL A 89 -26.54 19.50 1.85
C VAL A 89 -25.76 18.51 0.96
N ASP A 90 -24.46 18.33 1.22
CA ASP A 90 -23.57 17.51 0.39
C ASP A 90 -23.64 16.02 0.75
N VAL A 91 -24.01 15.68 1.99
CA VAL A 91 -24.04 14.28 2.46
C VAL A 91 -25.39 13.59 2.25
N VAL A 92 -26.45 14.34 1.92
CA VAL A 92 -27.81 13.80 1.71
C VAL A 92 -28.23 13.75 0.24
N ALA A 93 -29.10 12.79 -0.09
CA ALA A 93 -29.58 12.56 -1.46
C ALA A 93 -30.34 13.77 -2.02
N THR A 94 -30.23 14.00 -3.32
CA THR A 94 -31.05 14.97 -4.05
C THR A 94 -32.39 14.33 -4.42
N CYS A 95 -33.50 15.05 -4.19
CA CYS A 95 -34.83 14.59 -4.56
C CYS A 95 -35.16 14.81 -6.04
N GLU A 96 -36.05 13.98 -6.61
CA GLU A 96 -36.45 14.02 -8.04
C GLU A 96 -37.11 15.35 -8.46
N GLY A 97 -37.63 16.13 -7.50
CA GLY A 97 -38.20 17.47 -7.71
C GLY A 97 -37.29 18.63 -7.31
N GLY A 98 -36.01 18.37 -7.00
CA GLY A 98 -35.11 19.32 -6.35
C GLY A 98 -35.21 19.28 -4.82
N GLY A 99 -34.29 19.96 -4.15
CA GLY A 99 -34.11 19.88 -2.71
C GLY A 99 -33.31 18.66 -2.25
N LYS A 100 -33.30 18.43 -0.94
CA LYS A 100 -32.50 17.42 -0.27
C LYS A 100 -33.36 16.51 0.59
N CYS A 101 -33.05 15.23 0.56
CA CYS A 101 -33.76 14.21 1.32
C CYS A 101 -33.25 14.20 2.76
N VAL A 102 -34.08 14.67 3.69
CA VAL A 102 -33.68 14.83 5.09
C VAL A 102 -34.53 13.90 5.97
N PRO A 103 -33.90 13.09 6.85
CA PRO A 103 -34.61 12.27 7.80
C PRO A 103 -35.53 13.10 8.71
N ASP A 104 -36.72 12.56 9.02
CA ASP A 104 -37.73 13.26 9.81
C ASP A 104 -37.25 13.57 11.23
N SER A 105 -36.42 12.70 11.81
CA SER A 105 -35.79 12.91 13.11
C SER A 105 -34.94 14.19 13.15
N ILE A 106 -34.26 14.51 12.05
CA ILE A 106 -33.45 15.72 11.90
C ILE A 106 -34.37 16.93 11.76
N ILE A 107 -35.40 16.85 10.89
CA ILE A 107 -36.34 17.96 10.66
C ILE A 107 -37.06 18.34 11.96
N MET A 108 -37.55 17.35 12.71
CA MET A 108 -38.20 17.59 14.00
C MET A 108 -37.24 18.21 15.02
N SER A 109 -36.01 17.71 15.12
CA SER A 109 -35.02 18.25 16.07
C SER A 109 -34.63 19.70 15.74
N LEU A 110 -34.40 19.99 14.46
CA LEU A 110 -34.11 21.34 13.98
C LEU A 110 -35.27 22.31 14.25
N ALA A 111 -36.51 21.87 14.07
CA ALA A 111 -37.67 22.69 14.33
C ALA A 111 -37.92 22.97 15.83
N GLU A 112 -37.66 21.99 16.69
CA GLU A 112 -37.90 22.10 18.13
C GLU A 112 -36.77 22.82 18.86
N MET A 113 -35.52 22.53 18.49
CA MET A 113 -34.34 22.96 19.23
C MET A 113 -33.44 23.93 18.45
N GLY A 114 -33.64 24.10 17.14
CA GLY A 114 -32.73 24.86 16.28
C GLY A 114 -31.41 24.15 16.01
N GLU A 115 -31.19 22.97 16.61
CA GLU A 115 -30.00 22.14 16.45
C GLU A 115 -30.38 20.66 16.42
N PHE A 116 -29.63 19.88 15.64
CA PHE A 116 -29.67 18.42 15.65
C PHE A 116 -28.31 17.90 16.09
N LYS A 117 -28.34 17.15 17.20
CA LYS A 117 -27.19 16.47 17.80
C LYS A 117 -27.39 14.96 17.69
N PRO A 118 -26.71 14.28 16.77
CA PRO A 118 -26.80 12.83 16.67
C PRO A 118 -26.35 12.17 17.98
N LYS A 119 -26.99 11.06 18.37
CA LYS A 119 -26.54 10.27 19.54
C LYS A 119 -25.13 9.74 19.28
N THR A 120 -24.27 9.78 20.30
CA THR A 120 -22.95 9.14 20.27
C THR A 120 -23.11 7.62 20.34
N CYS A 121 -22.33 6.89 19.55
CA CYS A 121 -22.37 5.44 19.51
C CYS A 121 -20.98 4.88 19.23
N GLN A 122 -20.81 3.58 19.37
CA GLN A 122 -19.58 2.88 19.04
C GLN A 122 -19.70 2.18 17.67
N SER A 123 -18.92 2.65 16.71
CA SER A 123 -18.94 2.18 15.32
C SER A 123 -18.03 0.96 15.11
N VAL A 124 -17.74 0.63 13.85
CA VAL A 124 -16.81 -0.43 13.48
C VAL A 124 -15.47 -0.27 14.20
N LEU A 125 -14.89 -1.39 14.63
CA LEU A 125 -13.61 -1.44 15.36
C LEU A 125 -13.59 -0.62 16.67
N GLY A 126 -14.76 -0.36 17.26
CA GLY A 126 -14.83 0.39 18.50
C GLY A 126 -14.67 1.91 18.33
N ALA A 127 -14.59 2.40 17.09
CA ALA A 127 -14.40 3.81 16.79
C ALA A 127 -15.56 4.66 17.32
N GLU A 128 -15.27 5.90 17.72
CA GLU A 128 -16.31 6.86 18.03
C GLU A 128 -17.16 7.11 16.77
N GLY A 129 -18.48 7.15 16.95
CA GLY A 129 -19.41 7.43 15.87
C GLY A 129 -20.65 8.19 16.31
N ARG A 130 -21.54 8.39 15.34
CA ARG A 130 -22.85 9.03 15.52
C ARG A 130 -23.94 8.22 14.86
N CYS A 131 -25.10 8.15 15.51
CA CYS A 131 -26.27 7.53 14.93
C CYS A 131 -26.80 8.37 13.77
N LEU A 132 -26.73 7.82 12.57
CA LEU A 132 -27.28 8.44 11.36
C LEU A 132 -28.27 7.51 10.69
N SER A 133 -29.31 8.10 10.11
CA SER A 133 -30.33 7.36 9.39
C SER A 133 -29.76 6.67 8.15
N THR A 134 -30.23 5.45 7.87
CA THR A 134 -29.95 4.74 6.61
C THR A 134 -30.51 5.46 5.38
N CYS A 135 -31.30 6.51 5.60
CA CYS A 135 -31.76 7.46 4.59
C CYS A 135 -30.60 8.28 3.97
N VAL A 136 -29.49 8.46 4.70
CA VAL A 136 -28.26 9.05 4.17
C VAL A 136 -27.60 8.04 3.22
N PRO A 137 -27.33 8.37 1.93
CA PRO A 137 -26.89 7.40 0.94
C PRO A 137 -25.68 6.56 1.33
N GLU A 138 -24.66 7.17 1.93
CA GLU A 138 -23.46 6.46 2.36
C GLU A 138 -23.74 5.49 3.51
N VAL A 139 -24.62 5.87 4.44
CA VAL A 139 -25.05 5.03 5.56
C VAL A 139 -25.92 3.88 5.06
N GLY A 140 -26.86 4.15 4.14
CA GLY A 140 -27.71 3.14 3.52
C GLY A 140 -26.92 2.13 2.69
N THR A 141 -25.92 2.60 1.94
CA THR A 141 -25.03 1.75 1.13
C THR A 141 -24.17 0.84 2.00
N ASN A 142 -23.67 1.36 3.14
CA ASN A 142 -22.79 0.63 4.04
C ASN A 142 -23.51 0.02 5.25
N LYS A 143 -24.84 -0.08 5.23
CA LYS A 143 -25.67 -0.47 6.40
C LYS A 143 -25.33 -1.84 7.00
N ASP A 144 -24.77 -2.74 6.18
CA ASP A 144 -24.40 -4.10 6.57
C ASP A 144 -22.99 -4.15 7.20
N LEU A 145 -22.19 -3.10 7.00
CA LEU A 145 -20.85 -2.93 7.59
C LEU A 145 -20.89 -2.09 8.86
N LEU A 146 -21.80 -1.12 8.93
CA LEU A 146 -21.97 -0.25 10.10
C LEU A 146 -22.80 -0.98 11.18
N PRO A 147 -22.37 -1.01 12.44
CA PRO A 147 -23.16 -1.59 13.52
C PRO A 147 -24.36 -0.69 13.86
N GLN A 148 -25.40 -1.28 14.45
CA GLN A 148 -26.51 -0.51 14.98
C GLN A 148 -26.19 0.14 16.34
N ASP A 149 -25.49 -0.57 17.23
CA ASP A 149 -25.20 -0.13 18.61
C ASP A 149 -26.46 0.40 19.34
N ILE A 150 -26.42 1.63 19.89
CA ILE A 150 -27.55 2.27 20.57
C ILE A 150 -28.50 3.02 19.62
N CYS A 151 -28.22 2.99 18.32
CA CYS A 151 -28.99 3.70 17.31
C CYS A 151 -30.34 3.03 17.05
N GLU A 152 -31.31 3.80 16.56
CA GLU A 152 -32.66 3.29 16.28
C GLU A 152 -32.66 2.26 15.13
N ALA A 153 -33.81 1.62 14.87
CA ALA A 153 -33.95 0.55 13.87
C ALA A 153 -33.48 0.94 12.45
N ASP A 154 -33.76 2.20 12.08
CA ASP A 154 -33.46 2.80 10.79
C ASP A 154 -32.18 3.65 10.81
N GLU A 155 -31.33 3.47 11.82
CA GLU A 155 -30.06 4.17 11.96
C GLU A 155 -28.88 3.19 12.05
N ARG A 156 -27.69 3.70 11.74
CA ARG A 156 -26.43 3.00 11.92
C ARG A 156 -25.41 3.92 12.57
N CYS A 157 -24.53 3.32 13.37
CA CYS A 157 -23.44 4.03 13.98
C CYS A 157 -22.36 4.30 12.94
N THR A 158 -22.34 5.52 12.41
CA THR A 158 -21.38 5.94 11.39
C THR A 158 -20.14 6.52 12.08
N PRO A 159 -18.92 6.06 11.75
CA PRO A 159 -17.72 6.46 12.47
C PRO A 159 -17.35 7.91 12.16
N CYS A 160 -16.74 8.61 13.12
CA CYS A 160 -16.26 9.98 12.93
C CYS A 160 -15.21 10.07 11.82
N ILE A 161 -14.32 9.10 11.77
CA ILE A 161 -13.29 8.96 10.75
C ILE A 161 -13.69 7.80 9.84
N ASN A 162 -13.67 8.03 8.53
CA ASN A 162 -13.96 6.98 7.57
C ASN A 162 -12.88 5.91 7.69
N PRO A 163 -13.21 4.66 8.07
CA PRO A 163 -12.22 3.62 8.28
C PRO A 163 -11.60 3.15 6.96
N LEU A 164 -12.08 3.61 5.79
CA LEU A 164 -11.54 3.28 4.47
C LEU A 164 -10.53 4.32 3.96
N THR A 165 -10.77 5.59 4.24
CA THR A 165 -9.95 6.71 3.72
C THR A 165 -9.14 7.41 4.80
N ASN A 166 -9.45 7.11 6.07
CA ASN A 166 -8.95 7.82 7.25
C ASN A 166 -9.19 9.34 7.20
N GLU A 167 -10.21 9.77 6.46
CA GLU A 167 -10.65 11.16 6.41
C GLU A 167 -11.76 11.40 7.44
N ASP A 168 -11.80 12.60 8.00
CA ASP A 168 -12.92 13.03 8.83
C ASP A 168 -14.19 13.01 7.96
N THR A 169 -15.20 12.27 8.42
CA THR A 169 -16.51 12.21 7.76
C THR A 169 -17.31 13.49 7.95
N GLY A 170 -16.87 14.39 8.84
CA GLY A 170 -17.56 15.59 9.26
C GLY A 170 -18.71 15.33 10.23
N ILE A 171 -19.09 14.07 10.44
CA ILE A 171 -20.28 13.67 11.20
C ILE A 171 -20.14 13.98 12.70
N CYS A 172 -18.91 13.94 13.23
CA CYS A 172 -18.64 14.21 14.63
C CYS A 172 -18.20 15.64 14.91
N SER A 173 -17.92 16.41 13.85
CA SER A 173 -17.25 17.71 13.93
C SER A 173 -18.23 18.89 13.94
N GLY A 174 -19.55 18.64 13.95
CA GLY A 174 -20.54 19.71 14.05
C GLY A 174 -21.93 19.27 14.46
N ASP A 175 -22.56 20.10 15.28
CA ASP A 175 -24.01 20.10 15.46
C ASP A 175 -24.62 20.73 14.20
N ILE A 176 -25.68 20.12 13.64
CA ILE A 176 -26.38 20.72 12.51
C ILE A 176 -27.34 21.74 13.11
N SER A 177 -27.04 23.03 12.97
CA SER A 177 -27.90 24.10 13.50
C SER A 177 -28.51 24.95 12.41
N CYS A 178 -29.77 25.33 12.56
CA CYS A 178 -30.47 26.30 11.72
C CYS A 178 -30.88 27.52 12.56
N GLY A 179 -30.79 28.72 11.98
CA GLY A 179 -31.09 29.99 12.67
C GLY A 179 -29.99 31.04 12.52
N ALA A 180 -30.29 32.28 12.96
CA ALA A 180 -29.45 33.44 12.74
C ALA A 180 -28.10 33.39 13.51
N ASN A 181 -27.04 33.07 12.76
CA ASN A 181 -25.61 33.35 12.98
C ASN A 181 -25.01 33.08 14.38
N SER A 182 -24.32 31.93 14.51
CA SER A 182 -22.99 31.91 15.15
C SER A 182 -21.94 31.88 14.04
N GLY A 183 -21.69 33.02 13.43
CA GLY A 183 -20.65 33.17 12.42
C GLY A 183 -19.27 33.08 13.06
N GLU A 184 -18.62 31.94 12.92
CA GLU A 184 -17.16 31.75 13.00
C GLU A 184 -16.86 30.32 12.51
N SER A 185 -16.89 30.12 11.18
CA SER A 185 -16.34 28.91 10.56
C SER A 185 -14.83 29.12 10.39
N ASP A 186 -14.05 28.56 11.32
CA ASP A 186 -12.59 28.52 11.24
C ASP A 186 -12.16 27.57 10.12
N ASP A 187 -11.77 28.15 9.00
CA ASP A 187 -11.43 27.50 7.73
C ASP A 187 -10.01 26.89 7.74
N SER A 188 -9.67 26.13 8.78
CA SER A 188 -8.32 25.58 8.99
C SER A 188 -8.35 24.19 9.58
N ASN A 189 -8.77 23.20 8.79
CA ASN A 189 -8.57 21.80 9.19
C ASN A 189 -8.11 20.92 8.02
N LYS A 190 -6.83 21.06 7.65
CA LYS A 190 -6.06 19.90 7.20
C LYS A 190 -5.60 19.16 8.45
N GLN A 191 -6.48 18.35 9.02
CA GLN A 191 -6.11 17.47 10.11
C GLN A 191 -5.22 16.37 9.52
N SER A 192 -3.91 16.54 9.72
CA SER A 192 -2.99 15.41 9.91
C SER A 192 -3.71 14.36 10.75
N MET A 193 -3.57 13.07 10.40
CA MET A 193 -4.08 11.99 11.26
C MET A 193 -3.75 12.32 12.72
N PRO A 194 -4.68 12.11 13.68
CA PRO A 194 -4.36 12.35 15.08
C PRO A 194 -3.14 11.51 15.42
N VAL A 195 -1.99 12.17 15.62
CA VAL A 195 -0.71 11.58 16.07
C VAL A 195 -0.85 10.78 17.37
N ASP A 196 -2.02 10.84 17.99
CA ASP A 196 -2.38 10.14 19.22
C ASP A 196 -2.71 8.64 19.02
N LEU A 197 -3.20 8.23 17.83
CA LEU A 197 -3.64 6.82 17.64
C LEU A 197 -2.48 5.81 17.68
N CYS A 198 -1.31 6.19 17.15
CA CYS A 198 -0.11 5.35 17.24
C CYS A 198 0.56 5.40 18.63
N ALA A 199 0.37 6.49 19.38
CA ALA A 199 0.94 6.66 20.71
C ALA A 199 0.14 5.89 21.78
N ASN A 200 -1.17 5.74 21.57
CA ASN A 200 -2.10 5.09 22.49
C ASN A 200 -3.01 4.11 21.75
N PRO A 201 -2.46 2.98 21.23
CA PRO A 201 -3.28 1.98 20.58
C PRO A 201 -4.31 1.39 21.57
N PRO A 202 -5.51 1.02 21.12
CA PRO A 202 -6.53 0.41 21.98
C PRO A 202 -6.00 -0.87 22.62
N SER A 203 -6.27 -1.05 23.92
CA SER A 203 -5.72 -2.17 24.71
C SER A 203 -6.39 -3.52 24.46
N GLU A 204 -7.53 -3.53 23.77
CA GLU A 204 -8.26 -4.74 23.41
C GLU A 204 -8.24 -4.92 21.90
N SER A 205 -7.96 -6.15 21.45
CA SER A 205 -8.00 -6.47 20.02
C SER A 205 -9.42 -6.25 19.51
N PRO A 206 -9.59 -5.49 18.41
CA PRO A 206 -10.91 -5.21 17.86
C PRO A 206 -11.54 -6.43 17.16
N ILE A 207 -10.78 -7.51 16.93
CA ILE A 207 -11.24 -8.66 16.14
C ILE A 207 -10.99 -9.98 16.92
N PRO A 208 -12.03 -10.76 17.24
CA PRO A 208 -11.87 -12.06 17.90
C PRO A 208 -11.22 -13.08 16.95
N LEU A 209 -9.91 -13.30 17.12
CA LEU A 209 -9.09 -14.16 16.25
C LEU A 209 -9.60 -15.61 16.16
N ASP A 210 -10.22 -16.12 17.22
CA ASP A 210 -10.77 -17.48 17.29
C ASP A 210 -11.95 -17.72 16.34
N THR A 211 -12.52 -16.65 15.77
CA THR A 211 -13.59 -16.72 14.77
C THR A 211 -13.09 -16.72 13.32
N LEU A 212 -11.81 -16.43 13.11
CA LEU A 212 -11.23 -16.30 11.77
C LEU A 212 -10.57 -17.60 11.30
N ASN A 213 -10.47 -17.78 9.98
CA ASN A 213 -9.74 -18.90 9.40
C ASN A 213 -8.23 -18.66 9.50
N VAL A 214 -7.50 -19.58 10.13
CA VAL A 214 -6.03 -19.56 10.14
C VAL A 214 -5.52 -19.78 8.72
N CYS A 215 -4.71 -18.85 8.21
CA CYS A 215 -4.09 -18.95 6.88
C CYS A 215 -2.59 -19.28 6.94
N CYS A 216 -1.92 -18.96 8.04
CA CYS A 216 -0.51 -19.21 8.30
C CYS A 216 -0.27 -19.18 9.83
N PRO A 217 0.82 -19.75 10.38
CA PRO A 217 1.11 -19.62 11.82
C PRO A 217 1.12 -18.14 12.25
N ASP A 218 0.35 -17.81 13.27
CA ASP A 218 0.20 -16.45 13.80
C ASP A 218 -0.36 -15.45 12.75
N ALA A 219 -1.23 -15.92 11.86
CA ALA A 219 -1.97 -15.09 10.91
C ALA A 219 -3.36 -15.67 10.59
N HIS A 220 -4.34 -14.78 10.42
CA HIS A 220 -5.71 -15.14 10.07
C HIS A 220 -6.18 -14.44 8.79
N CYS A 221 -7.12 -15.10 8.11
CA CYS A 221 -7.73 -14.59 6.89
C CYS A 221 -8.78 -13.52 7.23
N LEU A 222 -8.66 -12.35 6.61
CA LEU A 222 -9.70 -11.33 6.62
C LEU A 222 -10.21 -11.05 5.21
N PRO A 223 -11.51 -10.70 5.04
CA PRO A 223 -12.03 -10.19 3.78
C PRO A 223 -11.19 -9.02 3.25
N GLN A 224 -10.85 -9.05 1.96
CA GLN A 224 -10.00 -8.02 1.36
C GLN A 224 -10.54 -6.59 1.58
N THR A 225 -11.86 -6.40 1.57
CA THR A 225 -12.50 -5.11 1.82
C THR A 225 -12.23 -4.56 3.22
N ILE A 226 -12.11 -5.43 4.23
CA ILE A 226 -11.78 -5.02 5.60
C ILE A 226 -10.30 -4.66 5.69
N VAL A 227 -9.43 -5.45 5.05
CA VAL A 227 -7.98 -5.20 5.06
C VAL A 227 -7.62 -3.91 4.34
N GLU A 228 -8.21 -3.66 3.17
CA GLU A 228 -8.02 -2.40 2.45
C GLU A 228 -8.62 -1.19 3.18
N ALA A 229 -9.63 -1.42 4.03
CA ALA A 229 -10.09 -0.39 4.96
C ALA A 229 -8.99 -0.07 5.98
N MET A 230 -8.53 -1.09 6.70
CA MET A 230 -7.53 -0.94 7.76
C MET A 230 -6.21 -0.36 7.26
N GLN A 231 -5.77 -0.77 6.07
CA GLN A 231 -4.51 -0.32 5.48
C GLN A 231 -4.63 -0.28 3.95
N PRO A 232 -4.94 0.88 3.36
CA PRO A 232 -5.01 1.05 1.92
C PRO A 232 -3.72 0.58 1.23
N GLY A 233 -3.86 -0.33 0.25
CA GLY A 233 -2.75 -0.91 -0.49
C GLY A 233 -2.11 -2.16 0.13
N ALA A 234 -2.60 -2.64 1.28
CA ALA A 234 -2.09 -3.85 1.92
C ALA A 234 -2.24 -5.13 1.07
N SER A 235 -3.18 -5.18 0.13
CA SER A 235 -3.28 -6.28 -0.86
C SER A 235 -2.02 -6.50 -1.69
N LYS A 236 -1.15 -5.49 -1.82
CA LYS A 236 0.13 -5.64 -2.52
C LYS A 236 1.18 -6.39 -1.70
N LEU A 237 1.02 -6.40 -0.38
CA LEU A 237 2.00 -6.94 0.57
C LEU A 237 1.56 -8.29 1.13
N LEU A 238 0.26 -8.50 1.33
CA LEU A 238 -0.27 -9.68 2.02
C LEU A 238 -0.64 -10.82 1.06
N GLY A 239 -0.49 -12.06 1.53
CA GLY A 239 -0.87 -13.25 0.77
C GLY A 239 -2.39 -13.40 0.67
N SER A 240 -2.89 -14.00 -0.41
CA SER A 240 -4.32 -14.32 -0.54
C SER A 240 -4.71 -15.56 0.27
N CYS A 241 -5.96 -15.59 0.75
CA CYS A 241 -6.57 -16.73 1.46
C CYS A 241 -8.04 -16.90 1.05
N ASP A 242 -8.69 -17.96 1.54
CA ASP A 242 -10.09 -18.32 1.23
C ASP A 242 -10.41 -18.35 -0.28
N GLY A 243 -9.46 -18.85 -1.10
CA GLY A 243 -9.64 -18.92 -2.55
C GLY A 243 -9.57 -17.56 -3.26
N GLY A 244 -8.99 -16.55 -2.62
CA GLY A 244 -8.76 -15.22 -3.19
C GLY A 244 -9.75 -14.15 -2.74
N SER A 245 -10.73 -14.48 -1.89
CA SER A 245 -11.67 -13.48 -1.33
C SER A 245 -11.12 -12.74 -0.10
N GLY A 246 -10.02 -13.22 0.48
CA GLY A 246 -9.40 -12.63 1.66
C GLY A 246 -7.89 -12.46 1.53
N LEU A 247 -7.32 -11.74 2.49
CA LEU A 247 -5.89 -11.55 2.68
C LEU A 247 -5.47 -12.13 4.03
N CYS A 248 -4.31 -12.77 4.05
CA CYS A 248 -3.73 -13.38 5.24
C CYS A 248 -3.01 -12.28 6.03
N VAL A 249 -3.60 -11.89 7.16
CA VAL A 249 -3.13 -10.78 7.99
C VAL A 249 -2.45 -11.35 9.24
N PRO A 250 -1.19 -10.97 9.53
CA PRO A 250 -0.53 -11.34 10.77
C PRO A 250 -1.31 -10.94 12.02
N ASP A 251 -1.32 -11.80 13.03
CA ASP A 251 -2.09 -11.61 14.27
C ASP A 251 -1.66 -10.37 15.04
N GLN A 252 -0.39 -9.96 14.91
CA GLN A 252 0.09 -8.69 15.47
C GLN A 252 -0.63 -7.49 14.85
N ILE A 253 -0.89 -7.49 13.53
CA ILE A 253 -1.65 -6.42 12.87
C ILE A 253 -3.11 -6.48 13.30
N LEU A 254 -3.71 -7.67 13.39
CA LEU A 254 -5.09 -7.85 13.82
C LEU A 254 -5.33 -7.45 15.28
N SER A 255 -4.38 -7.79 16.16
CA SER A 255 -4.46 -7.50 17.60
C SER A 255 -4.28 -6.01 17.91
N THR A 256 -3.54 -5.30 17.08
CA THR A 256 -3.23 -3.86 17.26
C THR A 256 -4.04 -2.95 16.34
N GLY A 257 -4.83 -3.52 15.42
CA GLY A 257 -5.49 -2.77 14.35
C GLY A 257 -4.51 -2.09 13.38
N GLY A 258 -3.26 -2.56 13.31
CA GLY A 258 -2.18 -1.91 12.54
C GLY A 258 -1.65 -0.62 13.17
N LEU A 259 -2.00 -0.33 14.42
CA LEU A 259 -1.63 0.92 15.11
C LEU A 259 -0.32 0.82 15.91
N VAL A 260 0.35 -0.33 15.89
CA VAL A 260 1.66 -0.52 16.53
C VAL A 260 2.70 -0.74 15.43
N PRO A 261 3.76 0.08 15.38
CA PRO A 261 4.84 -0.15 14.43
C PRO A 261 5.52 -1.49 14.75
N PRO A 262 5.95 -2.25 13.74
CA PRO A 262 6.76 -3.44 13.99
C PRO A 262 8.07 -3.07 14.70
N ASP A 263 8.62 -4.00 15.46
CA ASP A 263 9.90 -3.77 16.14
C ASP A 263 11.02 -3.49 15.14
N THR A 264 11.88 -2.53 15.47
CA THR A 264 13.10 -2.25 14.71
C THR A 264 14.13 -3.34 14.94
N CYS A 265 14.77 -3.78 13.85
CA CYS A 265 15.79 -4.82 13.87
C CYS A 265 16.92 -4.50 12.89
N THR A 266 18.02 -5.26 12.97
CA THR A 266 19.17 -5.18 12.07
C THR A 266 19.09 -6.31 11.03
N SER A 267 18.86 -5.94 9.77
CA SER A 267 18.73 -6.86 8.65
C SER A 267 20.08 -7.13 7.96
N VAL A 268 20.02 -7.76 6.79
CA VAL A 268 21.17 -8.07 5.94
C VAL A 268 22.05 -6.86 5.68
N GLY A 269 23.37 -7.04 5.76
CA GLY A 269 24.34 -5.97 5.55
C GLY A 269 24.37 -4.90 6.64
N GLY A 270 23.68 -5.11 7.77
CA GLY A 270 23.53 -4.11 8.82
C GLY A 270 22.49 -3.04 8.50
N ALA A 271 21.64 -3.27 7.49
CA ALA A 271 20.54 -2.37 7.15
C ALA A 271 19.53 -2.32 8.30
N GLU A 272 18.97 -1.14 8.56
CA GLU A 272 17.78 -1.03 9.40
C GLU A 272 16.63 -1.82 8.79
N GLY A 273 15.84 -2.51 9.62
CA GLY A 273 14.67 -3.26 9.19
C GLY A 273 13.53 -3.24 10.18
N ARG A 274 12.49 -3.99 9.83
CA ARG A 274 11.30 -4.23 10.66
C ARG A 274 11.04 -5.72 10.78
N CYS A 275 10.60 -6.12 11.98
CA CYS A 275 10.18 -7.48 12.25
C CYS A 275 8.86 -7.76 11.55
N LEU A 276 8.91 -8.45 10.42
CA LEU A 276 7.74 -8.78 9.61
C LEU A 276 7.46 -10.28 9.69
N SER A 277 6.18 -10.63 9.71
CA SER A 277 5.76 -12.03 9.72
C SER A 277 6.21 -12.77 8.47
N THR A 278 6.66 -14.02 8.66
CA THR A 278 6.93 -14.98 7.57
C THR A 278 5.67 -15.35 6.76
N CYS A 279 4.48 -14.94 7.20
CA CYS A 279 3.24 -15.07 6.44
C CYS A 279 3.09 -14.02 5.33
N VAL A 280 3.90 -12.95 5.35
CA VAL A 280 3.99 -11.97 4.27
C VAL A 280 4.78 -12.61 3.12
N PRO A 281 4.21 -12.77 1.90
CA PRO A 281 4.86 -13.47 0.79
C PRO A 281 6.28 -12.98 0.48
N ALA A 282 6.50 -11.66 0.45
CA ALA A 282 7.81 -11.09 0.17
C ALA A 282 8.88 -11.44 1.24
N VAL A 283 8.45 -11.68 2.49
CA VAL A 283 9.32 -12.13 3.59
C VAL A 283 9.56 -13.64 3.48
N ALA A 284 8.50 -14.42 3.22
CA ALA A 284 8.57 -15.86 3.02
C ALA A 284 9.54 -16.25 1.88
N ASP A 285 9.44 -15.56 0.74
CA ASP A 285 10.26 -15.79 -0.44
C ASP A 285 11.76 -15.51 -0.19
N LYS A 286 12.06 -14.71 0.83
CA LYS A 286 13.42 -14.34 1.24
C LYS A 286 13.82 -14.95 2.59
N ALA A 287 13.07 -15.92 3.11
CA ALA A 287 13.24 -16.40 4.48
C ALA A 287 14.66 -16.92 4.77
N ASP A 288 15.28 -17.60 3.81
CA ASP A 288 16.65 -18.13 3.93
C ASP A 288 17.74 -17.04 3.90
N LYS A 289 17.38 -15.80 3.52
CA LYS A 289 18.30 -14.66 3.38
C LYS A 289 18.10 -13.60 4.45
N LEU A 290 16.97 -13.58 5.14
CA LEU A 290 16.67 -12.58 6.16
C LEU A 290 17.06 -13.10 7.55
N PRO A 291 17.79 -12.32 8.37
CA PRO A 291 18.07 -12.71 9.75
C PRO A 291 16.81 -12.54 10.61
N GLN A 292 16.74 -13.29 11.71
CA GLN A 292 15.72 -13.07 12.73
C GLN A 292 16.04 -11.85 13.62
N ASP A 293 17.32 -11.65 13.98
CA ASP A 293 17.76 -10.61 14.91
C ASP A 293 16.97 -10.57 16.24
N VAL A 294 16.33 -9.44 16.58
CA VAL A 294 15.49 -9.29 17.78
C VAL A 294 14.05 -9.74 17.57
N CYS A 295 13.68 -10.14 16.35
CA CYS A 295 12.30 -10.47 16.01
C CYS A 295 11.83 -11.77 16.68
N ASP A 296 10.54 -11.83 16.96
CA ASP A 296 9.91 -13.00 17.55
C ASP A 296 9.98 -14.23 16.62
N ALA A 297 9.64 -15.40 17.18
CA ALA A 297 9.50 -16.62 16.39
C ALA A 297 8.41 -16.42 15.31
N GLY A 298 8.69 -16.86 14.08
CA GLY A 298 7.77 -16.67 12.96
C GLY A 298 7.89 -15.31 12.26
N GLN A 299 8.80 -14.44 12.72
CA GLN A 299 9.12 -13.16 12.09
C GLN A 299 10.57 -13.13 11.62
N LEU A 300 10.84 -12.33 10.60
CA LEU A 300 12.19 -12.06 10.09
C LEU A 300 12.39 -10.57 9.91
N CYS A 301 13.65 -10.14 10.05
CA CYS A 301 14.03 -8.75 9.91
C CYS A 301 14.11 -8.37 8.43
N SER A 302 13.03 -7.80 7.91
CA SER A 302 12.98 -7.30 6.53
C SER A 302 13.62 -5.90 6.46
N PRO A 303 14.59 -5.66 5.57
CA PRO A 303 15.29 -4.38 5.53
C PRO A 303 14.37 -3.27 5.01
N CYS A 304 14.47 -2.06 5.57
CA CYS A 304 13.73 -0.89 5.08
C CYS A 304 14.15 -0.49 3.66
N CYS A 305 15.45 -0.53 3.40
CA CYS A 305 16.02 -0.27 2.08
C CYS A 305 16.65 -1.55 1.54
N ASP A 306 16.49 -1.84 0.26
CA ASP A 306 17.19 -2.94 -0.38
C ASP A 306 18.72 -2.68 -0.31
N PRO A 307 19.52 -3.59 0.25
CA PRO A 307 20.95 -3.32 0.47
C PRO A 307 21.77 -3.31 -0.84
N PHE A 308 21.20 -3.78 -1.96
CA PHE A 308 21.83 -3.83 -3.28
C PHE A 308 21.40 -2.69 -4.20
N THR A 309 20.26 -2.06 -3.98
CA THR A 309 19.82 -0.91 -4.79
C THR A 309 19.66 0.38 -4.00
N GLY A 310 19.49 0.30 -2.67
CA GLY A 310 19.19 1.44 -1.81
C GLY A 310 17.75 1.94 -1.94
N GLU A 311 16.89 1.26 -2.70
CA GLU A 311 15.48 1.61 -2.87
C GLU A 311 14.65 1.15 -1.66
N SER A 312 13.51 1.81 -1.40
CA SER A 312 12.59 1.36 -0.34
C SER A 312 12.02 -0.02 -0.69
N THR A 313 11.98 -0.90 0.31
CA THR A 313 11.30 -2.20 0.20
C THR A 313 9.84 -2.14 0.61
N GLY A 314 9.39 -1.02 1.20
CA GLY A 314 8.09 -0.89 1.85
C GLY A 314 8.01 -1.48 3.25
N ALA A 315 9.07 -2.14 3.76
CA ALA A 315 9.04 -2.77 5.08
C ALA A 315 8.81 -1.79 6.24
N CYS A 316 9.15 -0.52 6.03
CA CYS A 316 9.09 0.55 7.03
C CYS A 316 8.05 1.62 6.65
N ASP A 317 7.19 1.31 5.66
CA ASP A 317 6.09 2.15 5.19
C ASP A 317 4.76 1.64 5.80
N THR A 318 4.73 1.41 7.12
CA THR A 318 3.51 0.96 7.83
C THR A 318 2.85 2.13 8.58
N THR A 319 1.54 2.02 8.85
CA THR A 319 0.66 3.13 9.28
C THR A 319 1.14 3.90 10.52
N CYS A 320 1.95 3.30 11.39
CA CYS A 320 2.49 3.92 12.60
C CYS A 320 4.02 3.91 12.68
N ASP A 321 4.70 3.57 11.59
CA ASP A 321 6.14 3.63 11.49
C ASP A 321 6.58 5.07 11.23
N SER A 322 7.61 5.54 11.93
CA SER A 322 8.25 6.82 11.60
C SER A 322 9.07 6.76 10.29
N GLY A 323 9.15 5.58 9.68
CA GLY A 323 10.04 5.27 8.59
C GLY A 323 11.44 4.91 9.09
N PRO A 324 12.35 4.56 8.16
CA PRO A 324 13.72 4.30 8.52
C PRO A 324 14.46 5.56 8.94
N GLU A 325 15.33 5.46 9.95
CA GLU A 325 16.37 6.45 10.19
C GLU A 325 17.35 6.51 9.01
N GLN A 326 17.61 5.35 8.38
CA GLN A 326 18.39 5.25 7.14
C GLN A 326 17.55 5.70 5.93
N VAL A 327 17.98 6.77 5.25
CA VAL A 327 17.29 7.25 4.04
C VAL A 327 17.49 6.28 2.86
N CYS A 328 16.39 5.74 2.32
CA CYS A 328 16.40 4.93 1.08
C CYS A 328 16.44 5.85 -0.16
N ASN A 329 17.62 6.30 -0.54
CA ASN A 329 17.83 7.25 -1.65
C ASN A 329 18.37 6.60 -2.93
N GLY A 330 18.21 5.28 -3.09
CA GLY A 330 18.74 4.55 -4.24
C GLY A 330 20.27 4.43 -4.24
N VAL A 331 20.91 4.60 -3.07
CA VAL A 331 22.33 4.31 -2.89
C VAL A 331 22.47 2.97 -2.17
N PRO A 332 23.10 1.97 -2.80
CA PRO A 332 23.25 0.64 -2.19
C PRO A 332 24.10 0.70 -0.92
N LEU A 333 23.74 -0.14 0.04
CA LEU A 333 24.49 -0.31 1.28
C LEU A 333 25.76 -1.12 1.04
N PHE A 334 25.68 -2.14 0.18
CA PHE A 334 26.84 -2.91 -0.21
C PHE A 334 27.75 -2.12 -1.16
N GLN A 335 29.06 -2.24 -0.96
CA GLN A 335 30.05 -1.67 -1.86
C GLN A 335 29.90 -2.30 -3.25
N THR A 336 29.82 -1.48 -4.30
CA THR A 336 29.83 -1.97 -5.68
C THR A 336 31.17 -2.60 -6.03
N CYS A 337 31.14 -3.67 -6.80
CA CYS A 337 32.28 -4.48 -7.21
C CYS A 337 32.11 -4.88 -8.69
N CYS A 338 32.94 -5.79 -9.19
CA CYS A 338 33.06 -6.11 -10.62
C CYS A 338 33.56 -4.89 -11.45
N ALA A 339 33.89 -5.14 -12.72
CA ALA A 339 34.11 -4.02 -13.63
C ALA A 339 32.77 -3.29 -13.82
N ASN A 340 32.79 -1.95 -13.82
CA ASN A 340 31.62 -1.10 -14.05
C ASN A 340 30.47 -1.24 -13.04
N GLY A 341 30.71 -1.81 -11.85
CA GLY A 341 29.69 -1.87 -10.80
C GLY A 341 28.61 -2.94 -11.01
N GLN A 342 28.88 -3.99 -11.79
CA GLN A 342 27.94 -5.09 -12.08
C GLN A 342 27.83 -6.14 -10.95
N GLY A 343 28.13 -5.75 -9.72
CA GLY A 343 28.12 -6.64 -8.58
C GLY A 343 28.26 -5.89 -7.28
N HIS A 344 28.05 -6.60 -6.18
CA HIS A 344 28.13 -6.05 -4.84
C HIS A 344 28.99 -6.92 -3.92
N CYS A 345 29.71 -6.29 -3.00
CA CYS A 345 30.50 -6.95 -1.97
C CYS A 345 29.61 -7.40 -0.83
N VAL A 346 29.39 -8.72 -0.75
CA VAL A 346 28.50 -9.36 0.22
C VAL A 346 29.34 -10.13 1.23
N ASP A 347 28.93 -10.11 2.51
CA ASP A 347 29.58 -10.91 3.54
C ASP A 347 29.46 -12.40 3.25
N LYS A 348 30.53 -13.16 3.47
CA LYS A 348 30.56 -14.62 3.27
C LYS A 348 29.42 -15.36 3.99
N THR A 349 28.99 -14.86 5.15
CA THR A 349 27.90 -15.46 5.93
C THR A 349 26.55 -15.41 5.23
N LEU A 350 26.38 -14.54 4.24
CA LEU A 350 25.16 -14.41 3.44
C LEU A 350 25.26 -15.15 2.09
N ILE A 351 26.40 -15.78 1.81
CA ILE A 351 26.67 -16.48 0.56
C ILE A 351 26.56 -17.98 0.82
N PRO A 352 25.74 -18.73 0.06
CA PRO A 352 25.69 -20.18 0.17
C PRO A 352 27.08 -20.82 -0.01
N ASP A 353 27.40 -21.81 0.83
CA ASP A 353 28.72 -22.48 0.85
C ASP A 353 29.15 -23.02 -0.54
N ASP A 354 28.19 -23.47 -1.36
CA ASP A 354 28.43 -24.01 -2.70
C ASP A 354 28.79 -22.94 -3.73
N GLN A 355 28.49 -21.67 -3.46
CA GLN A 355 28.81 -20.51 -4.31
C GLN A 355 30.08 -19.80 -3.87
N GLU A 356 30.45 -19.84 -2.58
CA GLU A 356 31.59 -19.10 -2.02
C GLU A 356 32.88 -19.30 -2.84
N SER A 357 33.18 -20.55 -3.20
CA SER A 357 34.39 -20.91 -3.94
C SER A 357 34.45 -20.39 -5.38
N LYS A 358 33.30 -20.00 -5.95
CA LYS A 358 33.13 -19.49 -7.31
C LYS A 358 33.25 -17.96 -7.39
N LEU A 359 33.27 -17.29 -6.25
CA LEU A 359 33.37 -15.83 -6.15
C LEU A 359 34.80 -15.40 -5.80
N HIS A 360 35.13 -14.13 -6.04
CA HIS A 360 36.44 -13.59 -5.72
C HIS A 360 36.34 -12.41 -4.75
N LYS A 361 37.36 -12.27 -3.89
CA LYS A 361 37.54 -11.08 -3.02
C LYS A 361 37.99 -9.84 -3.78
N LYS A 362 38.32 -9.98 -5.07
CA LYS A 362 38.78 -8.87 -5.90
C LYS A 362 37.67 -7.82 -5.92
N TYR A 363 38.06 -6.54 -5.80
CA TYR A 363 37.18 -5.36 -5.76
C TYR A 363 36.45 -5.07 -4.43
N CYS A 364 36.57 -5.93 -3.42
CA CYS A 364 36.01 -5.65 -2.09
C CYS A 364 37.09 -5.17 -1.12
N ASP A 365 36.82 -4.08 -0.40
CA ASP A 365 37.77 -3.52 0.57
C ASP A 365 37.86 -4.40 1.83
N ASN A 366 36.73 -4.98 2.24
CA ASN A 366 36.67 -5.93 3.34
C ASN A 366 37.08 -7.34 2.86
N LYS A 367 38.04 -7.95 3.56
CA LYS A 367 38.56 -9.29 3.25
C LYS A 367 37.57 -10.42 3.55
N GLU A 368 36.54 -10.17 4.35
CA GLU A 368 35.46 -11.12 4.64
C GLU A 368 34.30 -11.02 3.64
N GLN A 369 34.37 -10.10 2.69
CA GLN A 369 33.38 -9.98 1.63
C GLN A 369 33.87 -10.63 0.33
N LEU A 370 32.90 -11.11 -0.46
CA LEU A 370 33.11 -11.60 -1.81
C LEU A 370 32.24 -10.78 -2.77
N CYS A 371 32.77 -10.57 -3.96
CA CYS A 371 32.07 -9.87 -5.01
C CYS A 371 31.04 -10.79 -5.67
N VAL A 372 29.76 -10.51 -5.47
CA VAL A 372 28.61 -11.24 -6.03
C VAL A 372 28.06 -10.44 -7.22
N PRO A 373 28.04 -11.01 -8.44
CA PRO A 373 27.41 -10.34 -9.59
C PRO A 373 25.91 -10.12 -9.36
N ASP A 374 25.38 -9.01 -9.88
CA ASP A 374 23.98 -8.63 -9.64
C ASP A 374 22.98 -9.64 -10.19
N GLU A 375 23.29 -10.22 -11.34
CA GLU A 375 22.41 -11.21 -11.96
C GLU A 375 22.31 -12.49 -11.12
N MET A 376 23.33 -12.79 -10.31
CA MET A 376 23.32 -13.96 -9.44
C MET A 376 22.61 -13.75 -8.11
N GLN A 377 22.07 -12.54 -7.85
CA GLN A 377 21.20 -12.30 -6.71
C GLN A 377 19.83 -12.98 -6.90
N ASP A 378 19.40 -13.14 -8.17
CA ASP A 378 18.27 -13.96 -8.55
C ASP A 378 18.65 -15.45 -8.53
N LEU A 379 18.01 -16.21 -7.64
CA LEU A 379 18.22 -17.66 -7.53
C LEU A 379 17.80 -18.42 -8.79
N ASN A 380 16.95 -17.82 -9.62
CA ASN A 380 16.48 -18.39 -10.87
C ASN A 380 17.32 -17.96 -12.07
N TYR A 381 18.40 -17.21 -11.86
CA TYR A 381 19.25 -16.74 -12.95
C TYR A 381 19.80 -17.91 -13.77
N LYS A 382 19.56 -17.84 -15.08
CA LYS A 382 20.10 -18.76 -16.08
C LYS A 382 20.90 -17.95 -17.07
N GLY A 383 22.21 -18.20 -17.13
CA GLY A 383 23.07 -17.53 -18.08
C GLY A 383 22.62 -17.78 -19.52
N THR A 384 22.71 -16.75 -20.36
CA THR A 384 22.34 -16.84 -21.78
C THR A 384 23.21 -17.88 -22.49
N PRO A 385 22.64 -18.86 -23.21
CA PRO A 385 23.44 -19.85 -23.94
C PRO A 385 24.41 -19.21 -24.95
N CYS A 386 25.61 -19.75 -25.06
CA CYS A 386 26.64 -19.29 -25.99
C CYS A 386 27.41 -20.47 -26.60
N ILE A 387 28.06 -20.21 -27.74
CA ILE A 387 28.99 -21.15 -28.38
C ILE A 387 30.36 -20.52 -28.39
N GLY A 388 31.25 -21.03 -27.55
CA GLY A 388 32.63 -20.54 -27.46
C GLY A 388 33.55 -21.23 -28.45
N HIS A 389 34.49 -20.47 -29.03
CA HIS A 389 35.47 -20.98 -29.99
C HIS A 389 36.87 -20.90 -29.39
N PRO A 390 37.38 -21.99 -28.79
CA PRO A 390 38.73 -21.98 -28.24
C PRO A 390 39.75 -21.81 -29.37
N LEU A 391 40.91 -21.24 -29.06
CA LEU A 391 41.99 -21.05 -30.05
C LEU A 391 42.46 -22.39 -30.65
N PHE A 392 42.34 -23.47 -29.88
CA PHE A 392 42.62 -24.85 -30.30
C PHE A 392 41.50 -25.75 -29.80
N GLY A 393 40.88 -26.51 -30.70
CA GLY A 393 39.80 -27.47 -30.39
C GLY A 393 38.49 -27.16 -31.10
N ASP A 394 37.50 -28.00 -30.85
CA ASP A 394 36.15 -27.83 -31.37
C ASP A 394 35.37 -26.76 -30.58
N PRO A 395 34.37 -26.10 -31.19
CA PRO A 395 33.47 -25.21 -30.48
C PRO A 395 32.78 -25.93 -29.32
N TYR A 396 32.55 -25.21 -28.22
CA TYR A 396 31.87 -25.75 -27.05
C TYR A 396 30.57 -25.00 -26.74
N GLN A 397 29.62 -25.72 -26.15
CA GLN A 397 28.41 -25.12 -25.59
C GLN A 397 28.68 -24.58 -24.19
N GLY A 398 28.20 -23.37 -23.92
CA GLY A 398 28.36 -22.69 -22.66
C GLY A 398 27.20 -21.75 -22.34
N VAL A 399 27.40 -20.96 -21.30
CA VAL A 399 26.51 -19.88 -20.89
C VAL A 399 27.34 -18.62 -20.63
N CYS A 400 26.79 -17.46 -20.96
CA CYS A 400 27.42 -16.18 -20.68
C CYS A 400 27.31 -15.87 -19.19
N LEU A 401 28.46 -15.81 -18.52
CA LEU A 401 28.54 -15.44 -17.11
C LEU A 401 29.35 -14.15 -16.93
N PRO A 402 29.09 -13.36 -15.88
CA PRO A 402 29.86 -12.16 -15.58
C PRO A 402 31.36 -12.48 -15.41
N GLN A 403 32.23 -11.63 -15.97
CA GLN A 403 33.69 -11.79 -15.87
C GLN A 403 34.22 -11.66 -14.43
N CYS A 404 33.40 -11.19 -13.49
CA CYS A 404 33.76 -11.12 -12.07
C CYS A 404 33.53 -12.42 -11.28
N LEU A 405 33.18 -13.52 -11.97
CA LEU A 405 33.26 -14.84 -11.36
C LEU A 405 34.68 -15.41 -11.44
N LYS A 406 35.03 -16.23 -10.45
CA LYS A 406 36.26 -17.01 -10.46
C LYS A 406 36.09 -18.22 -11.38
N LEU A 407 36.18 -17.95 -12.67
CA LEU A 407 36.07 -18.98 -13.71
C LEU A 407 37.47 -19.54 -14.04
N PRO A 408 37.60 -20.85 -14.34
CA PRO A 408 38.87 -21.45 -14.71
C PRO A 408 39.36 -20.88 -16.05
N GLU A 409 40.53 -20.22 -16.07
CA GLU A 409 41.07 -19.48 -17.24
C GLU A 409 41.20 -20.29 -18.55
N PHE A 410 41.15 -21.61 -18.47
CA PHE A 410 41.24 -22.50 -19.61
C PHE A 410 39.86 -22.59 -20.30
N PHE A 411 39.79 -22.17 -21.58
CA PHE A 411 38.61 -22.27 -22.46
C PHE A 411 37.52 -21.22 -22.25
N MET A 412 37.88 -19.94 -22.39
CA MET A 412 36.92 -18.86 -22.36
C MET A 412 36.96 -18.00 -23.62
N ASP A 413 35.84 -17.94 -24.34
CA ASP A 413 35.62 -17.05 -25.47
C ASP A 413 34.87 -15.78 -25.02
N LYS A 414 35.55 -14.63 -25.12
CA LYS A 414 34.96 -13.32 -24.81
C LYS A 414 34.08 -12.78 -25.94
N LYS A 415 34.23 -13.27 -27.17
CA LYS A 415 33.51 -12.74 -28.33
C LYS A 415 32.12 -13.33 -28.49
N ALA A 416 31.85 -14.46 -27.84
CA ALA A 416 30.57 -15.16 -27.91
C ALA A 416 29.49 -14.58 -26.97
N CYS A 417 29.85 -13.61 -26.12
CA CYS A 417 28.97 -13.01 -25.12
C CYS A 417 28.99 -11.47 -25.21
N PRO A 418 27.99 -10.77 -24.64
CA PRO A 418 28.02 -9.32 -24.49
C PRO A 418 29.25 -8.82 -23.73
N GLU A 419 29.52 -7.52 -23.81
CA GLU A 419 30.63 -6.91 -23.09
C GLU A 419 30.56 -7.22 -21.58
N HIS A 420 31.71 -7.50 -20.96
CA HIS A 420 31.86 -7.92 -19.55
C HIS A 420 31.33 -9.30 -19.18
N TYR A 421 30.83 -10.07 -20.13
CA TYR A 421 30.52 -11.49 -19.96
C TYR A 421 31.57 -12.37 -20.63
N ILE A 422 31.54 -13.65 -20.28
CA ILE A 422 32.44 -14.65 -20.84
C ILE A 422 31.70 -15.97 -21.01
N CYS A 423 31.94 -16.64 -22.14
CA CYS A 423 31.26 -17.89 -22.43
C CYS A 423 31.88 -19.02 -21.60
N ALA A 424 31.25 -19.36 -20.47
CA ALA A 424 31.68 -20.41 -19.57
C ALA A 424 31.16 -21.78 -20.06
N GLN A 425 32.06 -22.74 -20.21
CA GLN A 425 31.73 -24.07 -20.71
C GLN A 425 30.83 -24.84 -19.73
N CYS A 426 29.82 -25.55 -20.23
CA CYS A 426 28.92 -26.34 -19.38
C CYS A 426 29.50 -27.69 -18.94
N LYS A 427 30.42 -28.25 -19.73
CA LYS A 427 31.08 -29.52 -19.44
C LYS A 427 32.58 -29.33 -19.43
N GLY A 428 33.25 -29.76 -18.37
CA GLY A 428 34.70 -29.75 -18.30
C GLY A 428 35.36 -30.69 -19.33
N PRO A 429 36.70 -30.66 -19.44
CA PRO A 429 37.45 -31.45 -20.43
C PRO A 429 37.28 -32.97 -20.31
N PHE A 430 36.82 -33.46 -19.15
CA PHE A 430 36.52 -34.87 -18.89
C PHE A 430 35.02 -35.20 -18.93
N GLY A 431 34.19 -34.29 -19.45
CA GLY A 431 32.75 -34.49 -19.65
C GLY A 431 31.85 -34.26 -18.43
N GLY A 432 32.41 -33.96 -17.25
CA GLY A 432 31.64 -33.61 -16.05
C GLY A 432 31.06 -32.19 -16.09
N ASN A 433 29.95 -31.94 -15.40
CA ASN A 433 29.32 -30.61 -15.33
C ASN A 433 30.23 -29.63 -14.58
N THR A 434 30.29 -28.39 -15.06
CA THR A 434 31.09 -27.32 -14.43
C THR A 434 30.38 -26.63 -13.27
N GLY A 435 29.07 -26.85 -13.12
CA GLY A 435 28.24 -26.16 -12.13
C GLY A 435 27.99 -24.68 -12.45
N ALA A 436 28.19 -24.29 -13.72
CA ALA A 436 27.85 -22.97 -14.23
C ALA A 436 26.31 -22.79 -14.27
N PRO A 437 25.75 -21.73 -13.65
CA PRO A 437 24.31 -21.49 -13.64
C PRO A 437 23.71 -21.42 -15.05
N GLY A 438 22.65 -22.17 -15.31
CA GLY A 438 21.98 -22.23 -16.63
C GLY A 438 22.49 -23.33 -17.56
N CYS A 439 23.53 -24.07 -17.18
CA CYS A 439 23.97 -25.24 -17.95
C CYS A 439 23.02 -26.44 -17.77
N PRO A 440 22.77 -27.24 -18.82
CA PRO A 440 21.91 -28.42 -18.70
C PRO A 440 22.45 -29.43 -17.68
N GLY A 441 21.67 -29.68 -16.62
CA GLY A 441 22.02 -30.61 -15.54
C GLY A 441 22.97 -30.05 -14.47
N ALA A 442 23.12 -28.72 -14.41
CA ALA A 442 23.77 -28.01 -13.30
C ALA A 442 22.84 -27.82 -12.11
#